data_AF-R7V867-F1
#
_entry.id   AF-R7V867-F1
#
_cell.length_a   1.000
_cell.length_b   1.000
_cell.length_c   1.000
_cell.angle_alpha   90.00
_cell.angle_beta   90.00
_cell.angle_gamma   90.00
#
_symmetry.space_group_name_H-M   'P 1'
#
loop_
_entity.id
_entity.type
_entity.pdbx_description
1 polymer ?
#
loop_
_entity_poly.entity_id
_entity_poly.type
_entity_poly.pdbx_seq_one_letter_code
_entity_poly.pdbx_strand_id
1 'polypeptide(L)'
;MSTLALLSLAACIRLSAGDIVDLRGAGASFPSPVYTRWTSNYKSLRQDHVALNVAYDVIGSGAGKKKILDNPDSLEYAGSDSFIADEDYEENPTLQMYPVIAGKPDQMTQLVHLVVRKSMPGRLSVKP
;
A
#
# COMPACT_ATOMS: atom_id res chain seq x y z
N MET A 1 47.50 -19.83 -22.92
CA MET A 1 47.30 -18.66 -22.04
C MET A 1 46.90 -17.55 -23.01
N SER A 2 45.63 -17.18 -23.22
CA SER A 2 45.02 -16.00 -22.55
C SER A 2 43.56 -15.74 -22.98
N THR A 3 42.84 -16.69 -23.59
CA THR A 3 41.48 -16.44 -24.12
C THR A 3 40.35 -17.04 -23.28
N LEU A 4 40.65 -18.05 -22.45
CA LEU A 4 39.65 -18.70 -21.57
C LEU A 4 39.29 -17.88 -20.33
N ALA A 5 40.09 -16.86 -19.97
CA ALA A 5 39.84 -16.03 -18.79
C ALA A 5 38.72 -14.98 -18.99
N LEU A 6 38.34 -14.68 -20.24
CA LEU A 6 37.33 -13.66 -20.55
C LEU A 6 35.89 -14.17 -20.45
N LEU A 7 35.65 -15.49 -20.47
CA LEU A 7 34.29 -16.05 -20.31
C LEU A 7 33.86 -16.21 -18.85
N SER A 8 34.78 -16.13 -17.87
CA SER A 8 34.43 -16.34 -16.46
C SER A 8 33.91 -15.08 -15.74
N LEU A 9 33.92 -13.92 -16.39
CA LEU A 9 33.40 -12.66 -15.81
C LEU A 9 31.90 -12.43 -16.07
N ALA A 10 31.25 -13.27 -16.89
CA ALA A 10 29.84 -13.13 -17.23
C ALA A 10 28.88 -13.79 -16.23
N ALA A 11 29.38 -14.46 -15.18
CA ALA A 11 28.56 -15.32 -14.31
C ALA A 11 28.05 -14.67 -13.00
N CYS A 12 28.34 -13.39 -12.74
CA CYS A 12 27.91 -12.73 -11.50
C CYS A 12 27.31 -11.34 -11.73
N ILE A 13 26.27 -11.26 -12.56
CA ILE A 13 25.25 -10.22 -12.38
C ILE A 13 23.92 -10.93 -12.21
N ARG A 14 23.67 -11.43 -10.99
CA ARG A 14 22.30 -11.67 -10.56
C ARG A 14 21.69 -10.30 -10.33
N LEU A 15 21.15 -9.71 -11.39
CA LEU A 15 20.26 -8.56 -11.26
C LEU A 15 19.07 -9.06 -10.46
N SER A 16 19.04 -8.76 -9.17
CA SER A 16 17.84 -8.94 -8.36
C SER A 16 16.80 -8.01 -8.97
N ALA A 17 15.93 -8.53 -9.83
CA ALA A 17 14.70 -7.83 -10.14
C ALA A 17 13.98 -7.67 -8.80
N GLY A 18 13.90 -6.44 -8.30
CA GLY A 18 13.19 -6.15 -7.06
C GLY A 18 11.76 -6.69 -7.15
N ASP A 19 11.26 -7.24 -6.05
CA ASP A 19 9.89 -7.74 -6.02
C ASP A 19 8.92 -6.63 -6.43
N ILE A 20 8.03 -6.94 -7.37
CA ILE A 20 6.95 -6.03 -7.77
C ILE A 20 5.80 -6.22 -6.78
N VAL A 21 5.37 -5.12 -6.17
CA VAL A 21 4.28 -5.11 -5.20
C VAL A 21 3.18 -4.19 -5.71
N ASP A 22 1.99 -4.75 -5.95
CA ASP A 22 0.81 -4.01 -6.36
C ASP A 22 -0.13 -3.80 -5.18
N LEU A 23 -0.41 -2.54 -4.85
CA LEU A 23 -1.34 -2.13 -3.80
C LEU A 23 -2.50 -1.35 -4.40
N ARG A 24 -3.71 -1.84 -4.22
CA ARG A 24 -4.96 -1.18 -4.60
C ARG A 24 -5.67 -0.70 -3.34
N GLY A 25 -5.88 0.60 -3.26
CA GLY A 25 -6.67 1.20 -2.22
C GLY A 25 -7.85 1.99 -2.73
N ALA A 26 -8.76 2.30 -1.84
CA ALA A 26 -9.86 3.20 -2.12
C ALA A 26 -10.34 3.93 -0.85
N GLY A 27 -10.98 5.08 -0.99
CA GLY A 27 -11.68 5.72 0.12
C GLY A 27 -11.67 7.25 0.11
N ALA A 28 -11.38 7.82 1.28
CA ALA A 28 -11.38 9.25 1.58
C ALA A 28 -10.73 10.11 0.48
N SER A 29 -11.37 11.23 0.12
CA SER A 29 -10.83 12.20 -0.84
C SER A 29 -9.76 13.09 -0.23
N PHE A 30 -9.89 13.42 1.06
CA PHE A 30 -8.98 14.29 1.79
C PHE A 30 -7.48 13.90 1.69
N PRO A 31 -7.06 12.63 1.89
CA PRO A 31 -5.65 12.24 1.80
C PRO A 31 -5.14 12.08 0.37
N SER A 32 -6.01 12.06 -0.64
CA SER A 32 -5.66 11.67 -2.00
C SER A 32 -4.48 12.48 -2.57
N PRO A 33 -4.42 13.83 -2.46
CA PRO A 33 -3.29 14.61 -2.97
C PRO A 33 -1.95 14.27 -2.30
N VAL A 34 -1.97 13.86 -1.03
CA VAL A 34 -0.77 13.45 -0.28
C VAL A 34 -0.30 12.07 -0.78
N TYR A 35 -1.21 11.12 -0.94
CA TYR A 35 -0.89 9.79 -1.47
C TYR A 35 -0.28 9.87 -2.86
N THR A 36 -0.83 10.67 -3.77
CA THR A 36 -0.25 10.86 -5.11
C THR A 36 1.21 11.35 -5.06
N ARG A 37 1.53 12.28 -4.17
CA ARG A 37 2.91 12.79 -4.02
C ARG A 37 3.83 11.73 -3.43
N TRP A 38 3.39 11.02 -2.40
CA TRP A 38 4.20 9.98 -1.76
C TRP A 38 4.50 8.82 -2.69
N THR A 39 3.52 8.34 -3.45
CA THR A 39 3.71 7.21 -4.37
C THR A 39 4.64 7.57 -5.53
N SER A 40 4.49 8.79 -6.09
CA SER A 40 5.42 9.31 -7.09
C SER A 40 6.84 9.41 -6.55
N ASN A 41 7.02 10.00 -5.36
CA ASN A 41 8.34 10.16 -4.76
C ASN A 41 8.98 8.81 -4.40
N TYR A 42 8.20 7.88 -3.85
CA TYR A 42 8.69 6.55 -3.53
C TYR A 42 9.18 5.84 -4.79
N LYS A 43 8.40 5.84 -5.87
CA LYS A 43 8.79 5.25 -7.15
C LYS A 43 10.09 5.86 -7.66
N SER A 44 10.22 7.19 -7.65
CA SER A 44 11.45 7.86 -8.12
C SER A 44 12.68 7.58 -7.26
N LEU A 45 12.53 7.41 -5.94
CA LEU A 45 13.66 7.34 -5.00
C LEU A 45 14.01 5.91 -4.56
N ARG A 46 13.09 4.94 -4.70
CA ARG A 46 13.20 3.62 -4.06
C ARG A 46 12.85 2.44 -4.98
N GLN A 47 12.56 2.67 -6.26
CA GLN A 47 12.24 1.59 -7.21
C GLN A 47 13.32 0.52 -7.33
N ASP A 48 14.59 0.85 -7.08
CA ASP A 48 15.70 -0.11 -7.13
C ASP A 48 15.68 -1.13 -5.97
N HIS A 49 14.89 -0.87 -4.92
CA HIS A 49 14.69 -1.79 -3.80
C HIS A 49 13.42 -2.62 -3.96
N VAL A 50 12.29 -1.95 -4.19
CA VAL A 50 10.98 -2.55 -4.36
C VAL A 50 10.25 -1.77 -5.44
N ALA A 51 9.77 -2.49 -6.45
CA ALA A 51 8.95 -1.90 -7.51
C ALA A 51 7.49 -1.82 -7.02
N LEU A 52 7.17 -0.73 -6.32
CA LEU A 52 5.85 -0.52 -5.73
C LEU A 52 4.91 0.21 -6.70
N ASN A 53 3.80 -0.43 -7.06
CA ASN A 53 2.70 0.19 -7.79
C ASN A 53 1.54 0.42 -6.81
N VAL A 54 1.19 1.68 -6.58
CA VAL A 54 0.11 2.05 -5.66
C VAL A 54 -1.01 2.74 -6.43
N ALA A 55 -2.17 2.10 -6.49
CA ALA A 55 -3.40 2.67 -7.01
C ALA A 55 -4.30 3.11 -5.86
N TYR A 56 -5.03 4.22 -6.05
CA TYR A 56 -5.98 4.73 -5.06
C TYR A 56 -7.23 5.31 -5.72
N ASP A 57 -8.39 4.68 -5.49
CA ASP A 57 -9.68 5.13 -6.01
C ASP A 57 -10.38 6.07 -5.00
N VAL A 58 -10.61 7.32 -5.39
CA VAL A 58 -11.36 8.28 -4.56
C VAL A 58 -12.85 8.01 -4.67
N ILE A 59 -13.40 7.30 -3.69
CA ILE A 59 -14.82 6.90 -3.64
C ILE A 59 -15.54 7.37 -2.37
N GLY A 60 -14.82 8.05 -1.46
CA GLY A 60 -15.30 8.49 -0.15
C GLY A 60 -15.07 7.45 0.96
N SER A 61 -14.94 7.93 2.19
CA SER A 61 -14.58 7.13 3.37
C SER A 61 -15.54 5.97 3.65
N GLY A 62 -16.85 6.20 3.54
CA GLY A 62 -17.86 5.16 3.76
C GLY A 62 -17.80 4.04 2.72
N ALA A 63 -17.69 4.39 1.44
CA ALA A 63 -17.58 3.41 0.35
C ALA A 63 -16.26 2.63 0.41
N GLY A 64 -15.16 3.29 0.79
CA GLY A 64 -13.87 2.65 1.04
C GLY A 64 -13.93 1.61 2.16
N LYS A 65 -14.47 1.98 3.33
CA LYS A 65 -14.68 1.06 4.45
C LYS A 65 -15.55 -0.13 4.05
N LYS A 66 -16.69 0.12 3.42
CA LYS A 66 -17.59 -0.94 2.96
C LYS A 66 -16.89 -1.89 1.99
N LYS A 67 -16.11 -1.37 1.04
CA LYS A 67 -15.45 -2.19 0.03
C LYS A 67 -14.35 -3.09 0.62
N ILE A 68 -13.55 -2.61 1.58
CA ILE A 68 -12.52 -3.45 2.22
C ILE A 68 -13.11 -4.51 3.16
N LEU A 69 -14.26 -4.23 3.77
CA LEU A 69 -15.01 -5.19 4.60
C LEU A 69 -15.69 -6.26 3.73
N ASP A 70 -16.52 -5.84 2.77
CA ASP A 70 -17.36 -6.73 1.98
C ASP A 70 -16.58 -7.54 0.93
N ASN A 71 -15.44 -7.01 0.44
CA ASN A 71 -14.69 -7.59 -0.67
C ASN A 71 -13.19 -7.69 -0.32
N PRO A 72 -12.80 -8.63 0.56
CA PRO A 72 -11.45 -8.75 1.10
C PRO A 72 -10.35 -8.88 0.03
N ASP A 73 -10.65 -9.46 -1.13
CA ASP A 73 -9.69 -9.66 -2.22
C ASP A 73 -9.57 -8.46 -3.17
N SER A 74 -10.44 -7.45 -3.02
CA SER A 74 -10.53 -6.33 -3.96
C SER A 74 -9.58 -5.17 -3.62
N LEU A 75 -9.28 -4.99 -2.34
CA LEU A 75 -8.49 -3.88 -1.81
C LEU A 75 -7.48 -4.37 -0.80
N GLU A 76 -6.25 -3.89 -0.92
CA GLU A 76 -5.20 -4.11 0.06
C GLU A 76 -5.33 -3.15 1.26
N TYR A 77 -5.86 -1.95 1.01
CA TYR A 77 -6.02 -0.90 2.02
C TYR A 77 -7.19 0.03 1.72
N ALA A 78 -7.69 0.73 2.73
CA ALA A 78 -8.71 1.76 2.56
C ALA A 78 -8.40 3.02 3.38
N GLY A 79 -8.73 4.19 2.84
CA GLY A 79 -8.60 5.46 3.57
C GLY A 79 -9.95 5.88 4.16
N SER A 80 -9.98 6.26 5.43
CA SER A 80 -11.19 6.72 6.10
C SER A 80 -10.91 7.81 7.12
N ASP A 81 -11.75 8.84 7.13
CA ASP A 81 -11.77 9.91 8.13
C ASP A 81 -12.59 9.54 9.38
N SER A 82 -13.14 8.33 9.42
CA SER A 82 -13.94 7.79 10.52
C SER A 82 -13.48 6.38 10.91
N PHE A 83 -13.61 6.03 12.19
CA PHE A 83 -13.28 4.69 12.67
C PHE A 83 -14.15 3.59 12.04
N ILE A 84 -13.62 2.37 12.02
CA ILE A 84 -14.39 1.14 11.81
C ILE A 84 -15.13 0.81 13.11
N ALA A 85 -16.30 0.17 13.02
CA ALA A 85 -17.08 -0.22 14.20
C ALA A 85 -16.40 -1.41 14.91
N ASP A 86 -16.62 -1.57 16.21
CA ASP A 86 -15.97 -2.64 16.98
C ASP A 86 -16.44 -4.03 16.48
N GLU A 87 -17.70 -4.14 16.07
CA GLU A 87 -18.29 -5.36 15.51
C GLU A 87 -17.59 -5.80 14.20
N ASP A 88 -17.22 -4.83 13.35
CA ASP A 88 -16.50 -5.11 12.10
C ASP A 88 -15.09 -5.69 12.38
N TYR A 89 -14.44 -5.30 13.49
CA TYR A 89 -13.16 -5.88 13.92
C TYR A 89 -13.30 -7.32 14.42
N GLU A 90 -14.40 -7.63 15.11
CA GLU A 90 -14.70 -8.99 15.55
C GLU A 90 -14.91 -9.94 14.35
N GLU A 91 -15.64 -9.48 13.34
CA GLU A 91 -15.87 -10.22 12.10
C GLU A 91 -14.62 -10.29 11.21
N ASN A 92 -13.74 -9.28 11.29
CA ASN A 92 -12.52 -9.18 10.50
C ASN A 92 -11.28 -8.96 11.37
N PRO A 93 -10.81 -9.96 12.13
CA PRO A 93 -9.71 -9.82 13.10
C PRO A 93 -8.35 -9.51 12.46
N THR A 94 -8.27 -9.55 11.12
CA THR A 94 -7.07 -9.18 10.37
C THR A 94 -7.03 -7.71 9.99
N LEU A 95 -8.13 -6.97 10.11
CA LEU A 95 -8.17 -5.54 9.82
C LEU A 95 -7.58 -4.76 10.99
N GLN A 96 -6.80 -3.74 10.64
CA GLN A 96 -6.26 -2.79 11.60
C GLN A 96 -6.38 -1.39 11.01
N MET A 97 -6.73 -0.41 11.85
CA MET A 97 -6.61 1.00 11.50
C MET A 97 -5.34 1.60 12.08
N TYR A 98 -4.64 2.40 11.27
CA TYR A 98 -3.50 3.21 11.68
C TYR A 98 -3.72 4.67 11.29
N PRO A 99 -3.47 5.63 12.19
CA PRO A 99 -3.48 7.05 11.82
C PRO A 99 -2.32 7.36 10.85
N VAL A 100 -2.57 8.16 9.81
CA VAL A 100 -1.56 8.47 8.78
C VAL A 100 -1.27 9.97 8.70
N ILE A 101 -2.32 10.77 8.51
CA ILE A 101 -2.20 12.24 8.41
C ILE A 101 -3.34 12.90 9.16
N ALA A 102 -3.03 14.06 9.74
CA ALA A 102 -4.03 14.98 10.25
C ALA A 102 -3.96 16.29 9.45
N GLY A 103 -5.10 16.91 9.17
CA GLY A 103 -5.15 18.24 8.62
C GLY A 103 -6.52 18.88 8.75
N LYS A 104 -6.65 20.13 8.32
CA LYS A 104 -7.85 20.94 8.54
C LYS A 104 -8.54 21.26 7.21
N PRO A 105 -9.39 20.38 6.67
CA PRO A 105 -10.41 20.85 5.77
C PRO A 105 -11.31 21.79 6.60
N ASP A 106 -11.40 23.04 6.15
CA ASP A 106 -12.53 23.98 6.34
C ASP A 106 -13.15 24.25 7.73
N GLN A 107 -12.64 23.73 8.86
CA GLN A 107 -12.72 24.23 10.26
C GLN A 107 -12.51 23.09 11.30
N MET A 108 -12.46 21.82 10.89
CA MET A 108 -12.26 20.66 11.78
C MET A 108 -10.98 19.89 11.43
N THR A 109 -10.19 19.47 12.42
CA THR A 109 -9.03 18.59 12.18
C THR A 109 -9.53 17.18 11.83
N GLN A 110 -9.30 16.73 10.59
CA GLN A 110 -9.57 15.36 10.16
C GLN A 110 -8.32 14.51 10.29
N LEU A 111 -8.43 13.42 11.06
CA LEU A 111 -7.42 12.37 11.16
C LEU A 111 -7.81 11.24 10.20
N VAL A 112 -6.98 11.01 9.18
CA VAL A 112 -7.19 9.91 8.24
C VAL A 112 -6.52 8.67 8.78
N HIS A 113 -7.29 7.59 8.80
CA HIS A 113 -6.81 6.27 9.11
C HIS A 113 -6.67 5.44 7.84
N LEU A 114 -5.58 4.68 7.77
CA LEU A 114 -5.41 3.60 6.82
C LEU A 114 -5.94 2.32 7.45
N VAL A 115 -6.95 1.73 6.83
CA VAL A 115 -7.39 0.38 7.12
C VAL A 115 -6.55 -0.57 6.30
N VAL A 116 -5.91 -1.55 6.94
CA VAL A 116 -5.02 -2.52 6.28
C VAL A 116 -5.29 -3.92 6.83
N ARG A 117 -5.12 -4.94 5.98
CA ARG A 117 -5.13 -6.34 6.45
C ARG A 117 -3.71 -6.76 6.86
N LYS A 118 -3.58 -7.38 8.04
CA LYS A 118 -2.30 -7.85 8.60
C LYS A 118 -1.65 -8.97 7.76
N SER A 119 -2.43 -9.72 7.00
CA SER A 119 -1.95 -10.76 6.08
C SER A 119 -2.90 -10.89 4.91
N MET A 120 -2.38 -10.89 3.69
CA MET A 120 -3.12 -11.21 2.48
C MET A 120 -2.49 -12.43 1.79
N PRO A 121 -3.20 -13.57 1.72
CA PRO A 121 -2.66 -14.75 1.06
C PRO A 121 -2.35 -14.44 -0.41
N GLY A 122 -1.10 -14.65 -0.82
CA GLY A 122 -0.67 -14.56 -2.23
C GLY A 122 -0.38 -13.16 -2.77
N ARG A 123 -0.50 -12.09 -1.97
CA ARG A 123 -0.28 -10.70 -2.45
C ARG A 123 0.71 -9.88 -1.64
N LEU A 124 0.79 -10.09 -0.33
CA LEU A 124 1.75 -9.41 0.54
C LEU A 124 2.29 -10.39 1.57
N SER A 125 3.49 -10.92 1.30
CA SER A 125 4.31 -11.59 2.32
C SER A 125 5.48 -10.67 2.64
N VAL A 126 5.31 -9.85 3.67
CA VAL A 126 6.47 -9.16 4.27
C VAL A 126 7.21 -10.23 5.05
N LYS A 127 8.26 -10.81 4.45
CA LYS A 127 9.20 -11.62 5.21
C LYS A 127 9.94 -10.71 6.20
N PRO A 128 10.17 -11.18 7.44
CA PRO A 128 10.92 -10.43 8.44
C PRO A 128 12.36 -10.15 8.00
#